data_AF-A0A526PWD2-F1
#
_entry.id   AF-A0A526PWD2-F1
#
_cell.length_a   1.000
_cell.length_b   1.000
_cell.length_c   1.000
_cell.angle_alpha   90.00
_cell.angle_beta   90.00
_cell.angle_gamma   90.00
#
_symmetry.space_group_name_H-M   'P 1'
#
loop_
_entity.id
_entity.type
_entity.pdbx_description
1 polymer ?
#
loop_
_entity_poly.entity_id
_entity_poly.type
_entity_poly.pdbx_seq_one_letter_code
_entity_poly.pdbx_strand_id
1 'polypeptide(L)'
;SRLNSIATPLSEAKPEIRALVEQMVPARRPGDFAQAMMDLGATLCTPRRPRCMLCPLREDCSAILSGDPERFPVRLPKDDKPLRRGAAFVAERNDGAILLRKRPEKGLLGGMTEV
;
A
#
# COMPACT_ATOMS: atom_id res chain seq x y z
N SER A 1 -11.11 5.92 2.41
CA SER A 1 -11.61 5.08 3.52
C SER A 1 -11.89 5.90 4.77
N ARG A 2 -10.90 6.35 5.55
CA ARG A 2 -11.12 7.12 6.81
C ARG A 2 -12.07 8.32 6.71
N LEU A 3 -11.89 9.17 5.68
CA LEU A 3 -12.72 10.36 5.48
C LEU A 3 -14.24 10.04 5.52
N ASN A 4 -14.63 8.89 4.97
CA ASN A 4 -16.01 8.44 4.87
C ASN A 4 -16.30 7.16 5.69
N SER A 5 -15.42 6.77 6.62
CA SER A 5 -15.58 5.56 7.45
C SER A 5 -15.95 4.29 6.68
N ILE A 6 -15.34 4.07 5.51
CA ILE A 6 -15.64 2.92 4.63
C ILE A 6 -15.31 1.62 5.36
N ALA A 7 -16.35 0.86 5.71
CA ALA A 7 -16.26 -0.41 6.44
C ALA A 7 -15.95 -1.61 5.54
N THR A 8 -16.20 -1.49 4.23
CA THR A 8 -15.80 -2.49 3.23
C THR A 8 -14.29 -2.75 3.34
N PRO A 9 -13.83 -4.01 3.38
CA PRO A 9 -12.40 -4.31 3.44
C PRO A 9 -11.63 -3.66 2.29
N LEU A 10 -10.43 -3.15 2.56
CA LEU A 10 -9.65 -2.35 1.60
C LEU A 10 -9.42 -3.06 0.26
N SER A 11 -9.27 -4.39 0.27
CA SER A 11 -9.12 -5.22 -0.93
C SER A 11 -10.32 -5.15 -1.88
N GLU A 12 -11.51 -4.89 -1.34
CA GLU A 12 -12.78 -4.88 -2.05
C GLU A 12 -13.33 -3.46 -2.24
N ALA A 13 -12.92 -2.51 -1.38
CA ALA A 13 -13.42 -1.14 -1.36
C ALA A 13 -12.96 -0.26 -2.54
N LYS A 14 -12.19 -0.78 -3.50
CA LYS A 14 -11.62 0.03 -4.61
C LYS A 14 -12.71 0.75 -5.44
N PRO A 15 -13.84 0.12 -5.83
CA PRO A 15 -14.90 0.81 -6.57
C PRO A 15 -15.58 1.90 -5.74
N GLU A 16 -15.87 1.62 -4.46
CA GLU A 16 -16.51 2.57 -3.54
C GLU A 16 -15.62 3.79 -3.28
N ILE A 17 -14.32 3.57 -3.02
CA ILE A 17 -13.33 4.65 -2.86
C ILE A 17 -13.26 5.48 -4.14
N ARG A 18 -13.28 4.85 -5.31
CA ARG A 18 -13.21 5.55 -6.59
C ARG A 18 -14.41 6.46 -6.79
N ALA A 19 -15.62 5.97 -6.57
CA ALA A 19 -16.85 6.75 -6.73
C ALA A 19 -16.90 8.00 -5.82
N LEU A 20 -16.39 7.88 -4.59
CA LEU A 20 -16.29 9.02 -3.66
C LEU A 20 -15.21 10.01 -4.08
N VAL A 21 -14.02 9.52 -4.46
CA VAL A 21 -12.89 10.38 -4.84
C VAL A 21 -13.18 11.13 -6.13
N GLU A 22 -13.83 10.51 -7.11
CA GLU A 22 -14.19 11.15 -8.39
C GLU A 22 -15.02 12.42 -8.19
N GLN A 23 -15.86 12.48 -7.17
CA GLN A 23 -16.65 13.66 -6.83
C GLN A 23 -15.82 14.80 -6.21
N MET A 24 -14.62 14.48 -5.69
CA MET A 24 -13.74 15.43 -5.01
C MET A 24 -12.64 15.97 -5.93
N VAL A 25 -12.37 15.31 -7.07
CA VAL A 25 -11.28 15.73 -7.97
C VAL A 25 -11.64 17.08 -8.61
N PRO A 26 -10.84 18.13 -8.41
CA PRO A 26 -11.09 19.41 -9.04
C PRO A 26 -10.80 19.33 -10.55
N ALA A 27 -11.64 19.98 -11.37
CA ALA A 27 -11.40 20.08 -12.81
C ALA A 27 -10.09 20.82 -13.14
N ARG A 28 -9.70 21.77 -12.29
CA ARG A 28 -8.45 22.52 -12.40
C ARG A 28 -7.40 21.88 -11.50
N ARG A 29 -6.22 21.59 -12.06
CA ARG A 29 -5.07 21.01 -11.34
C ARG A 29 -5.35 19.66 -10.65
N PRO A 30 -5.91 18.65 -11.36
CA PRO A 30 -6.19 17.33 -10.77
C PRO A 30 -4.93 16.59 -10.30
N GLY A 31 -3.77 16.86 -10.92
CA GLY A 31 -2.49 16.29 -10.50
C GLY A 31 -2.06 16.76 -9.10
N ASP A 32 -2.27 18.03 -8.77
CA ASP A 32 -1.96 18.55 -7.43
C ASP A 32 -2.90 17.96 -6.37
N PHE A 33 -4.17 17.74 -6.72
CA PHE A 33 -5.08 17.01 -5.83
C PHE A 33 -4.56 15.58 -5.56
N ALA A 34 -4.16 14.85 -6.61
CA ALA A 34 -3.61 13.51 -6.45
C ALA A 34 -2.35 13.51 -5.58
N GLN A 35 -1.43 14.46 -5.80
CA GLN A 35 -0.21 14.59 -5.00
C GLN A 35 -0.52 14.94 -3.54
N ALA A 36 -1.39 15.92 -3.30
CA ALA A 36 -1.81 16.31 -1.95
C ALA A 36 -2.43 15.14 -1.18
N MET A 37 -3.23 14.29 -1.84
CA MET A 37 -3.81 13.10 -1.23
C MET A 37 -2.75 12.04 -0.89
N MET A 38 -1.73 11.86 -1.73
CA MET A 38 -0.60 10.97 -1.45
C MET A 38 0.23 11.50 -0.26
N ASP A 39 0.58 12.79 -0.26
CA ASP A 39 1.36 13.43 0.80
C ASP A 39 0.61 13.39 2.14
N LEU A 40 -0.70 13.64 2.12
CA LEU A 40 -1.57 13.50 3.29
C LEU A 40 -1.49 12.07 3.87
N GLY A 41 -1.60 11.04 3.03
CA GLY A 41 -1.50 9.64 3.45
C GLY A 41 -0.12 9.25 3.98
N ALA A 42 0.94 9.85 3.44
CA ALA A 42 2.32 9.58 3.83
C ALA A 42 2.72 10.27 5.15
N THR A 43 2.21 11.48 5.41
CA THR A 43 2.75 12.34 6.49
C THR A 43 1.80 12.56 7.67
N LEU A 44 0.48 12.54 7.44
CA LEU A 44 -0.53 12.86 8.45
C LEU A 44 -1.51 11.71 8.70
N CYS A 45 -2.15 11.21 7.65
CA CYS A 45 -3.13 10.13 7.71
C CYS A 45 -2.45 8.74 7.61
N THR A 46 -1.42 8.53 8.43
CA THR A 46 -0.57 7.32 8.41
C THR A 46 -1.32 6.06 8.85
N PRO A 47 -0.88 4.85 8.44
CA PRO A 47 -1.56 3.60 8.80
C PRO A 47 -1.73 3.35 10.29
N ARG A 48 -0.81 3.84 11.12
CA ARG A 48 -0.84 3.75 12.59
C ARG A 48 -0.57 5.13 13.18
N ARG A 49 -1.22 5.48 14.29
CA ARG A 49 -1.07 6.77 14.98
C ARG A 49 -1.16 7.99 14.05
N PRO A 50 -2.26 8.15 13.30
CA PRO A 50 -2.42 9.29 12.41
C PRO A 50 -2.41 10.61 13.20
N ARG A 51 -1.79 11.65 12.63
CA ARG A 51 -1.63 12.97 13.25
C ARG A 51 -2.88 13.83 13.04
N CYS A 52 -4.02 13.33 13.49
CA CYS A 52 -5.33 13.89 13.14
C CYS A 52 -5.55 15.32 13.62
N MET A 53 -4.89 15.74 14.71
CA MET A 53 -4.92 17.14 15.18
C MET A 53 -4.27 18.13 14.22
N LEU A 54 -3.42 17.67 13.30
CA LEU A 54 -2.77 18.47 12.26
C LEU A 54 -3.37 18.22 10.88
N CYS A 55 -4.38 17.35 10.77
CA CYS A 55 -4.98 17.00 9.50
C CYS A 55 -5.86 18.15 8.99
N PRO A 56 -5.65 18.67 7.78
CA PRO A 56 -6.48 19.74 7.23
C PRO A 56 -7.94 19.30 6.98
N LEU A 57 -8.18 17.99 6.88
CA LEU A 57 -9.52 17.42 6.66
C LEU A 57 -10.16 16.92 7.96
N ARG A 58 -9.66 17.33 9.14
CA ARG A 58 -10.09 16.80 10.43
C ARG A 58 -11.59 16.98 10.68
N GLU A 59 -12.12 18.16 10.35
CA GLU A 59 -13.51 18.53 10.63
C GLU A 59 -14.51 17.70 9.82
N ASP A 60 -14.16 17.36 8.58
CA ASP A 60 -14.98 16.54 7.68
C ASP A 60 -14.70 15.03 7.78
N CYS A 61 -13.76 14.63 8.63
CA CYS A 61 -13.34 13.22 8.72
C CYS A 61 -14.31 12.42 9.59
N SER A 62 -15.17 11.63 8.94
CA SER A 62 -16.13 10.73 9.60
C SER A 62 -15.46 9.81 10.62
N ALA A 63 -14.26 9.27 10.33
CA ALA A 63 -13.57 8.38 11.26
C ALA A 63 -13.03 9.08 12.52
N ILE A 64 -12.82 10.41 12.47
CA ILE A 64 -12.50 11.21 13.66
C ILE A 64 -13.76 11.51 14.45
N LEU A 65 -14.84 11.86 13.77
CA LEU A 65 -16.15 12.09 14.39
C LEU A 65 -16.69 10.82 15.07
N SER A 66 -16.37 9.64 14.54
CA SER A 66 -16.69 8.34 15.15
C SER A 66 -15.74 7.92 16.27
N GLY A 67 -14.68 8.69 16.54
CA GLY A 67 -13.74 8.46 17.64
C GLY A 67 -12.65 7.40 17.43
N ASP A 68 -12.62 6.70 16.28
CA ASP A 68 -11.65 5.62 16.02
C ASP A 68 -11.12 5.64 14.58
N PRO A 69 -10.17 6.54 14.27
CA PRO A 69 -9.55 6.60 12.95
C PRO A 69 -8.61 5.41 12.66
N GLU A 70 -8.11 4.72 13.69
CA GLU A 70 -7.17 3.60 13.52
C GLU A 70 -7.86 2.30 13.12
N ARG A 71 -9.17 2.15 13.40
CA ARG A 71 -10.00 1.07 12.86
C ARG A 71 -10.00 1.00 11.33
N PHE A 72 -9.75 2.12 10.66
CA PHE A 72 -9.77 2.22 9.21
C PHE A 72 -8.36 2.31 8.60
N PRO A 73 -8.15 1.73 7.41
CA PRO A 73 -9.11 0.92 6.65
C PRO A 73 -9.30 -0.48 7.24
N VAL A 74 -10.50 -1.04 7.07
CA VAL A 74 -10.77 -2.44 7.44
C VAL A 74 -9.92 -3.36 6.56
N ARG A 75 -9.31 -4.37 7.18
CA ARG A 75 -8.47 -5.36 6.49
C ARG A 75 -9.05 -6.73 6.75
N LEU A 76 -9.09 -7.56 5.71
CA LEU A 76 -9.35 -8.99 5.89
C LEU A 76 -8.23 -9.60 6.74
N PRO A 77 -8.55 -10.62 7.56
CA PRO A 77 -7.54 -11.50 8.15
C PRO A 77 -6.59 -12.00 7.06
N LYS A 78 -5.30 -12.07 7.38
CA LYS A 78 -4.31 -12.62 6.44
C LYS A 78 -4.28 -14.14 6.61
N ASP A 79 -4.28 -14.84 5.48
CA ASP A 79 -3.99 -16.27 5.47
C ASP A 79 -2.54 -16.53 5.89
N ASP A 80 -2.31 -17.72 6.43
CA ASP A 80 -0.97 -18.19 6.75
C ASP A 80 -0.12 -18.28 5.47
N LYS A 81 1.07 -17.70 5.54
CA LYS A 81 2.00 -17.77 4.43
C LYS A 81 2.60 -19.18 4.38
N PRO A 82 2.64 -19.84 3.20
CA PRO A 82 3.27 -21.14 3.09
C PRO A 82 4.77 -21.01 3.38
N LEU A 83 5.28 -21.86 4.27
CA LEU A 83 6.72 -21.97 4.50
C LEU A 83 7.37 -22.62 3.28
N ARG A 84 8.27 -21.90 2.61
CA ARG A 84 9.08 -22.41 1.51
C ARG A 84 10.51 -22.61 1.98
N ARG A 85 11.02 -23.84 1.88
CA ARG A 85 12.43 -24.16 2.12
C ARG A 85 13.16 -24.22 0.79
N GLY A 86 14.34 -23.63 0.73
CA GLY A 86 15.22 -23.67 -0.43
C GLY A 86 16.68 -23.67 0.01
N ALA A 87 17.55 -24.14 -0.85
CA ALA A 87 19.00 -24.05 -0.70
C ALA A 87 19.56 -23.20 -1.82
N ALA A 88 20.57 -22.39 -1.50
CA ALA A 88 21.35 -21.62 -2.47
C ALA A 88 22.78 -22.15 -2.42
N PHE A 89 23.38 -22.33 -3.59
CA PHE A 89 24.76 -22.79 -3.72
C PHE A 89 25.56 -21.73 -4.45
N VAL A 90 26.78 -21.48 -3.99
CA VAL A 90 27.69 -20.57 -4.68
C VAL A 90 28.76 -21.42 -5.33
N ALA A 91 28.75 -21.47 -6.66
CA ALA A 91 29.80 -22.11 -7.43
C ALA A 91 30.80 -21.05 -7.91
N GLU A 92 32.05 -21.22 -7.50
CA GLU A 92 33.15 -20.32 -7.84
C GLU A 92 34.12 -21.04 -8.78
N ARG A 93 34.55 -20.36 -9.83
CA ARG A 93 35.59 -20.82 -10.75
C ARG A 93 36.96 -20.37 -10.21
N ASN A 94 38.04 -21.05 -10.61
CA ASN A 94 39.41 -20.79 -10.13
C ASN A 94 39.92 -19.33 -10.28
N ASP A 95 39.26 -18.50 -11.09
CA ASP A 95 39.54 -17.07 -11.28
C ASP A 95 38.69 -16.14 -10.38
N GLY A 96 37.90 -16.71 -9.46
CA GLY A 96 37.00 -15.97 -8.57
C GLY A 96 35.63 -15.64 -9.16
N ALA A 97 35.34 -16.08 -10.38
CA ALA A 97 34.03 -15.83 -11.00
C ALA A 97 32.93 -16.71 -10.39
N ILE A 98 31.78 -16.12 -10.10
CA ILE A 98 30.61 -16.82 -9.55
C ILE A 98 29.65 -17.23 -10.67
N LEU A 99 29.18 -18.49 -10.65
CA LEU A 99 28.14 -18.96 -11.55
C LEU A 99 26.80 -18.32 -11.16
N LEU A 100 26.17 -17.68 -12.14
CA LEU A 100 24.87 -17.08 -12.00
C LEU A 100 23.93 -17.63 -13.06
N ARG A 101 22.66 -17.80 -12.73
CA ARG A 101 21.59 -18.14 -13.68
C ARG A 101 20.53 -17.06 -13.72
N LYS A 102 19.90 -16.88 -14.88
CA LYS A 102 18.73 -16.02 -15.01
C LYS A 102 17.46 -16.80 -14.73
N ARG A 103 16.61 -16.30 -13.83
CA ARG A 103 15.31 -16.88 -13.53
C ARG A 103 14.39 -16.80 -14.75
N PRO A 104 13.45 -17.75 -14.93
CA PRO A 104 12.42 -17.64 -15.96
C PRO A 104 11.69 -16.30 -15.89
N GLU A 105 11.25 -15.76 -17.03
CA GLU A 105 10.57 -14.44 -17.10
C GLU A 105 9.24 -14.41 -16.32
N LYS A 106 8.59 -15.56 -16.14
CA LYS A 106 7.33 -15.68 -15.40
C LYS A 106 7.56 -16.28 -14.02
N GLY A 107 6.90 -15.70 -13.02
CA GLY A 107 6.87 -16.19 -11.64
C GLY A 107 7.56 -15.22 -10.65
N LEU A 108 7.87 -15.72 -9.46
CA LEU A 108 8.52 -14.94 -8.41
C LEU A 108 9.89 -14.46 -8.91
N LEU A 109 10.18 -13.15 -8.82
CA LEU A 109 11.45 -12.54 -9.25
C LEU A 109 11.83 -12.88 -10.70
N GLY A 110 10.85 -12.90 -11.60
CA GLY A 110 11.06 -13.26 -13.00
C GLY A 110 12.11 -12.38 -13.69
N GLY A 111 13.01 -13.01 -14.45
CA GLY A 111 14.09 -12.32 -15.15
C GLY A 111 15.25 -11.81 -14.28
N MET A 112 15.20 -11.98 -12.95
CA MET A 112 16.32 -11.65 -12.07
C MET A 112 17.41 -12.72 -12.12
N THR A 113 18.65 -12.31 -11.83
CA THR A 113 19.80 -13.22 -11.73
C THR A 113 19.93 -13.77 -10.31
N GLU A 114 20.25 -15.05 -10.18
CA GLU A 114 20.44 -15.74 -8.90
C GLU A 114 21.61 -16.73 -8.94
N VAL A 115 22.01 -17.18 -7.74
CA VAL A 115 22.93 -18.30 -7.51
C VAL A 115 22.17 -19.62 -7.35
#